data_AF-A0A4R3Y514-F1
#
_entry.id   AF-A0A4R3Y514-F1
#
_cell.length_a   1.000
_cell.length_b   1.000
_cell.length_c   1.000
_cell.angle_alpha   90.00
_cell.angle_beta   90.00
_cell.angle_gamma   90.00
#
_symmetry.space_group_name_H-M   'P 1'
#
loop_
_entity.id
_entity.type
_entity.pdbx_description
1 polymer ?
#
loop_
_entity_poly.entity_id
_entity_poly.type
_entity_poly.pdbx_seq_one_letter_code
_entity_poly.pdbx_strand_id
1 'polypeptide(L)'
;MSGEPIKLTKLQREVLEALKSGKLITHDDHNMPWLGEHALQSQTRYFLTENRLITRQDKTRSIEAKGNGFIISPKGLALINAS
;
A
#
# COMPACT_ATOMS: atom_id res chain seq x y z
N MET A 1 -19.54 -9.17 -11.23
CA MET A 1 -19.47 -9.28 -9.77
C MET A 1 -19.68 -7.91 -9.18
N SER A 2 -20.88 -7.67 -8.63
CA SER A 2 -21.19 -6.52 -7.79
C SER A 2 -20.39 -6.65 -6.50
N GLY A 3 -19.21 -6.03 -6.46
CA GLY A 3 -18.35 -6.05 -5.28
C GLY A 3 -18.89 -5.09 -4.22
N GLU A 4 -19.04 -5.57 -3.00
CA GLU A 4 -19.35 -4.73 -1.85
C GLU A 4 -18.37 -3.54 -1.76
N PRO A 5 -18.84 -2.37 -1.31
CA PRO A 5 -17.97 -1.21 -1.14
C PRO A 5 -16.83 -1.53 -0.16
N ILE A 6 -15.58 -1.32 -0.60
CA ILE A 6 -14.39 -1.57 0.22
C ILE A 6 -14.43 -0.63 1.43
N LYS A 7 -14.59 -1.19 2.63
CA LYS A 7 -14.52 -0.46 3.89
C LYS A 7 -13.12 -0.53 4.47
N LEU A 8 -12.45 0.62 4.54
CA LEU A 8 -11.11 0.72 5.14
C LEU A 8 -11.19 0.83 6.66
N THR A 9 -10.27 0.18 7.36
CA THR A 9 -9.97 0.52 8.76
C THR A 9 -9.25 1.87 8.84
N LYS A 10 -9.19 2.46 10.04
CA LYS A 10 -8.44 3.70 10.29
C LYS A 10 -6.97 3.57 9.84
N LEU A 11 -6.30 2.48 10.24
CA LEU A 11 -4.92 2.20 9.85
C LEU A 11 -4.74 2.07 8.33
N GLN A 12 -5.62 1.33 7.65
CA GLN A 12 -5.53 1.16 6.19
C GLN A 12 -5.71 2.49 5.46
N ARG A 13 -6.60 3.36 5.94
CA ARG A 13 -6.79 4.72 5.41
C ARG A 13 -5.53 5.56 5.61
N GLU A 14 -4.98 5.59 6.82
CA GLU A 14 -3.76 6.34 7.15
C GLU A 14 -2.57 5.90 6.28
N VAL A 15 -2.44 4.59 6.02
CA VAL A 15 -1.42 4.07 5.10
C VAL A 15 -1.62 4.60 3.67
N LEU A 16 -2.84 4.59 3.15
CA LEU A 16 -3.11 5.13 1.80
C LEU A 16 -2.86 6.64 1.71
N GLU A 17 -3.21 7.40 2.75
CA GLU A 17 -2.94 8.85 2.82
C GLU A 17 -1.44 9.15 2.85
N ALA A 18 -0.67 8.37 3.61
CA ALA A 18 0.78 8.46 3.62
C ALA A 18 1.40 8.12 2.25
N LEU A 19 0.86 7.12 1.54
CA LEU A 19 1.31 6.81 0.18
C LEU A 19 0.94 7.92 -0.81
N LYS A 20 -0.22 8.55 -0.65
CA LYS A 20 -0.64 9.72 -1.45
C LYS A 20 0.32 10.90 -1.28
N SER A 21 0.93 11.09 -0.11
CA SER A 21 1.94 12.13 0.13
C SER A 21 3.34 11.78 -0.39
N GLY A 22 3.49 10.64 -1.06
CA GLY A 22 4.76 10.22 -1.68
C GLY A 22 5.60 9.29 -0.81
N LYS A 23 5.10 8.82 0.34
CA LYS A 23 5.76 7.71 1.06
C LYS A 23 5.65 6.41 0.26
N LEU A 24 6.48 5.46 0.61
CA LEU A 24 6.59 4.14 -0.02
C LEU A 24 6.45 3.06 1.04
N ILE A 25 5.76 1.96 0.71
CA ILE A 25 5.86 0.75 1.52
C ILE A 25 7.07 -0.06 1.02
N THR A 26 8.08 -0.24 1.87
CA THR A 26 9.28 -1.03 1.58
C THR A 26 9.25 -2.36 2.35
N HIS A 27 10.22 -3.22 2.06
CA HIS A 27 10.45 -4.47 2.78
C HIS A 27 11.85 -4.47 3.37
N ASP A 28 12.00 -5.06 4.56
CA ASP A 28 13.30 -5.43 5.08
C ASP A 28 13.72 -6.84 4.62
N ASP A 29 14.89 -7.29 5.07
CA ASP A 29 15.45 -8.60 4.74
C ASP A 29 14.59 -9.78 5.26
N HIS A 30 13.63 -9.51 6.15
CA HIS A 30 12.65 -10.47 6.66
C HIS A 30 11.29 -10.36 5.96
N ASN A 31 11.19 -9.57 4.88
CA ASN A 31 9.95 -9.31 4.15
C ASN A 31 8.85 -8.67 5.02
N MET A 32 9.24 -7.97 6.09
CA MET A 32 8.32 -7.17 6.90
C MET A 32 8.02 -5.86 6.16
N PRO A 33 6.76 -5.45 5.98
CA PRO A 33 6.46 -4.19 5.33
C PRO A 33 6.69 -3.00 6.27
N TRP A 34 7.28 -1.95 5.74
CA TRP A 34 7.56 -0.69 6.45
C TRP A 34 6.99 0.49 5.68
N LEU A 35 6.51 1.51 6.39
CA LEU A 35 6.07 2.78 5.82
C LEU A 35 6.88 3.92 6.45
N GLY A 36 7.96 4.32 5.78
CA GLY A 36 8.98 5.15 6.41
C GLY A 36 9.61 4.39 7.59
N GLU A 37 9.52 4.97 8.79
CA GLU A 37 10.09 4.39 10.02
C GLU A 37 9.11 3.51 10.80
N HIS A 38 7.88 3.32 10.30
CA HIS A 38 6.86 2.53 11.00
C HIS A 38 6.71 1.15 10.36
N ALA A 39 6.88 0.11 11.18
CA ALA A 39 6.54 -1.24 10.78
C ALA A 39 5.02 -1.34 10.54
N LEU A 40 4.65 -1.92 9.41
CA LEU A 40 3.26 -2.23 9.08
C LEU A 40 2.97 -3.69 9.37
N GLN A 41 1.72 -3.97 9.75
CA GLN A 41 1.26 -5.35 9.81
C GLN A 41 1.16 -5.93 8.40
N SER A 42 1.69 -7.14 8.20
CA SER A 42 1.62 -7.87 6.93
C SER A 42 0.19 -7.97 6.39
N GLN A 43 -0.81 -8.14 7.27
CA GLN A 43 -2.23 -8.18 6.90
C GLN A 43 -2.71 -6.88 6.25
N THR A 44 -2.24 -5.71 6.72
CA THR A 44 -2.58 -4.42 6.11
C THR A 44 -2.06 -4.35 4.69
N ARG A 45 -0.78 -4.69 4.47
CA ARG A 45 -0.21 -4.73 3.11
C ARG A 45 -0.98 -5.71 2.22
N TYR A 46 -1.24 -6.94 2.69
CA TYR A 46 -1.95 -7.95 1.90
C TYR A 46 -3.33 -7.46 1.47
N PHE A 47 -4.12 -6.94 2.41
CA PHE A 47 -5.43 -6.37 2.13
C PHE A 47 -5.37 -5.29 1.04
N LEU A 48 -4.43 -4.34 1.16
CA LEU A 48 -4.29 -3.25 0.20
C LEU A 48 -3.89 -3.77 -1.20
N THR A 49 -3.02 -4.78 -1.27
CA THR A 49 -2.59 -5.41 -2.54
C THR A 49 -3.71 -6.21 -3.18
N GLU A 50 -4.41 -7.07 -2.43
CA GLU A 50 -5.51 -7.90 -2.94
C GLU A 50 -6.66 -7.05 -3.48
N ASN A 51 -6.95 -5.94 -2.80
CA ASN A 51 -7.95 -4.97 -3.25
C ASN A 51 -7.45 -4.03 -4.35
N ARG A 52 -6.20 -4.19 -4.83
CA ARG A 52 -5.55 -3.38 -5.85
C ARG A 52 -5.47 -1.89 -5.50
N LEU A 53 -5.37 -1.56 -4.21
CA LEU A 53 -5.28 -0.18 -3.70
C LEU A 53 -3.84 0.34 -3.68
N ILE A 54 -2.87 -0.57 -3.69
CA ILE A 54 -1.45 -0.27 -3.87
C ILE A 54 -0.89 -1.07 -5.04
N THR A 55 0.21 -0.61 -5.61
CA THR A 55 0.90 -1.30 -6.70
C THR A 55 2.40 -1.13 -6.58
N ARG A 56 3.17 -2.02 -7.20
CA ARG A 56 4.63 -1.89 -7.21
C ARG A 56 5.06 -0.64 -7.97
N GLN A 57 5.99 0.11 -7.38
CA GLN A 57 6.57 1.31 -8.00
C GLN A 57 7.27 0.95 -9.31
N ASP A 58 8.18 -0.03 -9.25
CA ASP A 58 8.85 -0.58 -10.42
C ASP A 58 8.65 -2.10 -10.45
N LYS A 59 7.97 -2.57 -11.51
CA LYS A 59 7.65 -3.98 -11.74
C LYS A 59 8.83 -4.80 -12.27
N THR A 60 9.89 -4.15 -12.74
CA THR A 60 11.06 -4.79 -13.36
C THR A 60 12.17 -5.12 -12.37
N ARG A 61 12.19 -4.46 -11.20
CA ARG A 61 13.21 -4.64 -10.15
C ARG A 61 12.69 -5.53 -9.01
N SER A 62 13.54 -6.25 -8.28
CA SER A 62 13.09 -6.96 -7.06
C SER A 62 12.40 -5.97 -6.11
N ILE A 63 11.44 -6.47 -5.32
CA ILE A 63 10.77 -5.65 -4.31
C ILE A 63 11.72 -5.25 -3.17
N GLU A 64 12.74 -6.06 -2.89
CA GLU A 64 13.78 -5.73 -1.91
C GLU A 64 14.81 -4.72 -2.44
N ALA A 65 14.76 -4.39 -3.73
CA ALA A 65 15.73 -3.46 -4.31
C ALA A 65 15.56 -2.08 -3.67
N LYS A 66 16.68 -1.47 -3.25
CA LYS A 66 16.68 -0.14 -2.64
C LYS A 66 15.88 0.87 -3.48
N GLY A 67 14.95 1.55 -2.82
CA GLY A 67 14.06 2.54 -3.46
C GLY A 67 12.97 1.92 -4.34
N ASN A 68 12.70 0.62 -4.22
CA ASN A 68 11.52 -0.04 -4.77
C ASN A 68 10.57 -0.45 -3.63
N GLY A 69 9.31 -0.72 -3.96
CA GLY A 69 8.28 -1.01 -2.98
C GLY A 69 6.87 -0.84 -3.56
N PHE A 70 5.90 -0.55 -2.70
CA PHE A 70 4.52 -0.27 -3.10
C PHE A 70 4.13 1.20 -2.92
N ILE A 71 3.51 1.75 -3.96
CA ILE A 71 2.89 3.07 -4.01
C ILE A 71 1.37 2.95 -4.07
N ILE A 72 0.66 4.05 -3.85
CA ILE A 72 -0.79 4.09 -4.04
C ILE A 72 -1.15 3.84 -5.52
N SER A 73 -2.18 3.03 -5.77
CA SER A 73 -2.71 2.82 -7.12
C SER A 73 -3.76 3.88 -7.48
N PRO A 74 -4.13 4.04 -8.76
CA PRO A 74 -5.25 4.90 -9.15
C PRO A 74 -6.56 4.54 -8.44
N LYS A 75 -6.81 3.25 -8.20
CA LYS A 75 -7.99 2.77 -7.46
C LYS A 75 -7.93 3.17 -5.99
N GLY A 76 -6.76 3.02 -5.35
CA GLY A 76 -6.56 3.46 -3.96
C GLY A 76 -6.76 4.97 -3.82
N LEU A 77 -6.23 5.74 -4.76
CA LEU A 77 -6.37 7.20 -4.78
C LEU A 77 -7.83 7.64 -4.94
N ALA A 78 -8.57 7.01 -5.85
CA ALA A 78 -10.00 7.27 -6.02
C ALA A 78 -10.80 6.97 -4.74
N LEU A 79 -10.49 5.85 -4.07
CA LEU A 79 -11.18 5.42 -2.86
C LEU A 79 -11.05 6.44 -1.72
N ILE A 80 -9.86 6.99 -1.50
CA ILE A 80 -9.63 7.96 -0.41
C ILE A 80 -10.13 9.37 -0.76
N ASN A 81 -10.24 9.73 -2.04
CA ASN A 81 -10.79 11.02 -2.47
C ASN A 81 -12.33 11.04 -2.52
N ALA A 82 -12.97 9.87 -2.63
CA ALA A 82 -14.43 9.74 -2.66
C ALA A 82 -15.07 9.62 -1.25
N SER A 83 -14.25 9.64 -0.20
CA SER A 83 -14.68 9.54 1.20
C SER A 83 -14.83 10.89 1.86
#